data_AF-A0A939UWA1-F1
#
_entry.id   AF-A0A939UWA1-F1
#
_cell.length_a   1.000
_cell.length_b   1.000
_cell.length_c   1.000
_cell.angle_alpha   90.00
_cell.angle_beta   90.00
_cell.angle_gamma   90.00
#
_symmetry.space_group_name_H-M   'P 1'
#
loop_
_entity.id
_entity.type
_entity.pdbx_description
1 polymer ?
#
loop_
_entity_poly.entity_id
_entity_poly.type
_entity_poly.pdbx_seq_one_letter_code
_entity_poly.pdbx_strand_id
1 'polypeptide(L)'
;MKTAERAALILLALIMVFSAGCRGVYHRPEPTAEPTSELTETPVPTETPVPTDTPVPLPDGIPQGLSDYALDRVLRAKEIMDELIDYIRSSPIPFDSSAHPFVPANKYGELGDEEKDYYDQMLEAASEYRDLELEGSEYAISSALTALLYDHPDIETYFRMEQAPDGKWKSVIFLPSSRYGGPEEDIDKVREQVEAFRAVGEYVAFRVPDDFSVIDKYRLLGYYISVVSQYAYVHGIVPNYATCAYGAVINGYSICQGYALGFEYLCRCADLDCSRVRNRHNDDNMHFWDIVTLDCGTYYVDVTWCDGSVSDYRDFYWTRWFMFPADSEHIANDGSVTTGRELGLFAR
;
A
#
# COMPACT_ATOMS: atom_id res chain seq x y z
N MET A 1 37.15 -21.92 -44.59
CA MET A 1 37.52 -22.79 -43.45
C MET A 1 36.24 -23.20 -42.74
N LYS A 2 35.99 -24.49 -42.43
CA LYS A 2 36.58 -25.28 -41.31
C LYS A 2 36.18 -24.69 -39.94
N THR A 3 35.18 -25.24 -39.23
CA THR A 3 35.19 -26.42 -38.33
C THR A 3 35.97 -26.18 -37.02
N ALA A 4 35.55 -26.59 -35.82
CA ALA A 4 34.27 -27.13 -35.29
C ALA A 4 34.34 -26.99 -33.72
N GLU A 5 33.66 -27.65 -32.77
CA GLU A 5 32.85 -28.90 -32.63
C GLU A 5 31.71 -28.68 -31.57
N ARG A 6 30.56 -29.37 -31.61
CA ARG A 6 30.10 -30.57 -30.82
C ARG A 6 30.08 -30.39 -29.29
N ALA A 7 29.15 -30.98 -28.51
CA ALA A 7 28.24 -32.11 -28.74
C ALA A 7 26.84 -31.92 -28.06
N ALA A 8 25.74 -32.52 -28.56
CA ALA A 8 25.06 -33.75 -28.07
C ALA A 8 24.61 -33.73 -26.58
N LEU A 9 23.33 -33.80 -26.19
CA LEU A 9 22.23 -34.80 -26.41
C LEU A 9 22.22 -36.01 -25.44
N ILE A 10 21.11 -36.09 -24.67
CA ILE A 10 20.34 -37.30 -24.24
C ILE A 10 20.78 -38.15 -23.01
N LEU A 11 19.78 -38.40 -22.12
CA LEU A 11 19.61 -39.42 -21.05
C LEU A 11 20.62 -39.45 -19.87
N LEU A 12 20.17 -39.63 -18.63
CA LEU A 12 19.59 -40.91 -18.14
C LEU A 12 18.59 -40.74 -16.97
N ALA A 13 17.76 -41.76 -16.70
CA ALA A 13 16.74 -41.77 -15.65
C ALA A 13 16.58 -43.15 -14.96
N LEU A 14 16.15 -43.14 -13.69
CA LEU A 14 15.73 -44.27 -12.82
C LEU A 14 14.72 -43.68 -11.81
N ILE A 15 13.46 -44.08 -11.61
CA ILE A 15 12.64 -45.30 -11.82
C ILE A 15 12.72 -46.36 -10.70
N MET A 16 11.74 -46.29 -9.78
CA MET A 16 10.97 -47.37 -9.09
C MET A 16 9.95 -46.63 -8.17
N VAL A 17 8.62 -46.75 -8.21
CA VAL A 17 7.60 -47.73 -8.68
C VAL A 17 7.30 -48.88 -7.70
N PHE A 18 6.29 -48.69 -6.83
CA PHE A 18 5.30 -49.64 -6.24
C PHE A 18 4.43 -48.79 -5.27
N SER A 19 3.12 -48.54 -5.36
CA SER A 19 1.90 -49.10 -6.00
C SER A 19 0.95 -49.88 -5.06
N ALA A 20 -0.33 -49.45 -5.07
CA ALA A 20 -1.55 -50.07 -4.51
C ALA A 20 -1.74 -50.22 -2.97
N GLY A 21 -2.93 -49.84 -2.49
CA GLY A 21 -3.46 -50.12 -1.13
C GLY A 21 -4.78 -49.36 -0.86
N CYS A 22 -5.86 -50.05 -0.45
CA CYS A 22 -7.22 -49.47 -0.42
C CYS A 22 -8.00 -49.71 0.88
N ARG A 23 -8.71 -48.66 1.35
CA ARG A 23 -10.01 -48.65 2.09
C ARG A 23 -10.12 -49.32 3.49
N GLY A 24 -10.97 -48.72 4.34
CA GLY A 24 -11.58 -49.32 5.56
C GLY A 24 -11.07 -48.69 6.87
N VAL A 25 -11.78 -47.90 7.69
CA VAL A 25 -13.19 -47.78 8.15
C VAL A 25 -13.52 -48.56 9.45
N TYR A 26 -13.41 -47.83 10.58
CA TYR A 26 -14.25 -47.84 11.81
C TYR A 26 -14.41 -49.07 12.76
N HIS A 27 -13.86 -48.88 13.98
CA HIS A 27 -14.45 -49.04 15.34
C HIS A 27 -14.77 -50.38 16.08
N ARG A 28 -14.13 -50.52 17.27
CA ARG A 28 -14.60 -50.99 18.61
C ARG A 28 -15.18 -52.43 18.77
N PRO A 29 -15.37 -52.99 20.01
CA PRO A 29 -15.18 -52.41 21.37
C PRO A 29 -14.19 -53.18 22.30
N GLU A 30 -14.13 -52.76 23.57
CA GLU A 30 -13.27 -53.28 24.68
C GLU A 30 -13.70 -54.65 25.25
N PRO A 31 -12.95 -55.18 26.25
CA PRO A 31 -13.48 -55.10 27.62
C PRO A 31 -12.48 -54.62 28.70
N THR A 32 -13.05 -54.24 29.87
CA THR A 32 -12.42 -53.53 31.00
C THR A 32 -11.66 -54.43 32.00
N ALA A 33 -10.66 -53.89 32.70
CA ALA A 33 -10.21 -54.39 34.00
C ALA A 33 -9.66 -53.25 34.90
N GLU A 34 -10.25 -53.10 36.09
CA GLU A 34 -9.78 -52.32 37.25
C GLU A 34 -9.33 -53.29 38.37
N PRO A 35 -8.73 -52.82 39.49
CA PRO A 35 -7.84 -51.67 39.69
C PRO A 35 -6.53 -52.06 40.43
N THR A 36 -5.55 -51.15 40.47
CA THR A 36 -4.47 -51.20 41.48
C THR A 36 -4.26 -49.79 42.05
N SER A 37 -4.27 -49.65 43.38
CA SER A 37 -3.99 -48.40 44.07
C SER A 37 -2.51 -48.31 44.44
N GLU A 38 -1.80 -47.28 43.96
CA GLU A 38 -0.54 -46.82 44.57
C GLU A 38 -0.68 -45.38 45.09
N LEU A 39 0.29 -44.97 45.91
CA LEU A 39 0.09 -43.97 46.94
C LEU A 39 0.24 -42.53 46.46
N THR A 40 -0.50 -41.64 47.13
CA THR A 40 -0.59 -40.21 46.81
C THR A 40 0.74 -39.49 47.05
N GLU A 41 1.37 -38.97 46.00
CA GLU A 41 2.37 -37.90 46.15
C GLU A 41 1.67 -36.57 46.46
N THR A 42 2.31 -35.73 47.28
CA THR A 42 1.76 -34.43 47.68
C THR A 42 1.78 -33.49 46.46
N PRO A 43 0.67 -32.79 46.13
CA PRO A 43 0.67 -31.87 45.00
C PRO A 43 1.68 -30.75 45.21
N VAL A 44 2.59 -30.60 44.25
CA VAL A 44 3.38 -29.36 44.09
C VAL A 44 2.38 -28.22 43.89
N PRO A 45 2.58 -27.04 44.52
CA PRO A 45 1.70 -25.91 44.28
C PRO A 45 1.66 -25.58 42.79
N THR A 46 0.47 -25.66 42.19
CA THR A 46 0.23 -25.12 40.85
C THR A 46 0.54 -23.64 40.91
N GLU A 47 1.51 -23.17 40.12
CA GLU A 47 1.71 -21.73 39.94
C GLU A 47 0.38 -21.14 39.46
N THR A 48 -0.14 -20.19 40.22
CA THR A 48 -1.32 -19.43 39.78
C THR A 48 -0.95 -18.81 38.44
N PRO A 49 -1.75 -18.98 37.37
CA PRO A 49 -1.42 -18.37 36.09
C PRO A 49 -1.22 -16.88 36.32
N VAL A 50 -0.02 -16.39 36.01
CA VAL A 50 0.25 -14.95 35.95
C VAL A 50 -0.84 -14.36 35.09
N PRO A 51 -1.56 -13.31 35.53
CA PRO A 51 -2.62 -12.73 34.72
C PRO A 51 -2.01 -12.34 33.38
N THR A 52 -2.50 -12.96 32.30
CA THR A 52 -2.15 -12.55 30.93
C THR A 52 -2.35 -11.05 30.85
N ASP A 53 -1.33 -10.32 30.39
CA ASP A 53 -1.35 -8.87 30.38
C ASP A 53 -2.66 -8.39 29.76
N THR A 54 -3.48 -7.75 30.59
CA THR A 54 -4.77 -7.23 30.15
C THR A 54 -4.44 -6.14 29.14
N PRO A 55 -4.87 -6.27 27.86
CA PRO A 55 -4.44 -5.36 26.81
C PRO A 55 -4.62 -3.91 27.26
N VAL A 56 -3.51 -3.16 27.29
CA VAL A 56 -3.52 -1.75 27.70
C VAL A 56 -4.47 -1.04 26.73
N PRO A 57 -5.56 -0.40 27.22
CA PRO A 57 -6.53 0.21 26.31
C PRO A 57 -5.85 1.26 25.44
N LEU A 58 -5.72 0.97 24.14
CA LEU A 58 -5.03 1.85 23.22
C LEU A 58 -5.85 3.15 23.09
N PRO A 59 -5.23 4.33 23.34
CA PRO A 59 -5.96 5.59 23.35
C PRO A 59 -6.28 6.07 21.92
N ASP A 60 -7.17 7.06 21.84
CA ASP A 60 -7.28 8.01 20.72
C ASP A 60 -7.38 7.40 19.31
N GLY A 61 -8.21 6.37 19.14
CA GLY A 61 -8.63 5.86 17.82
C GLY A 61 -7.72 4.81 17.17
N ILE A 62 -6.75 4.25 17.90
CA ILE A 62 -5.90 3.17 17.40
C ILE A 62 -6.73 1.87 17.22
N PRO A 63 -6.67 1.19 16.07
CA PRO A 63 -7.35 -0.09 15.85
C PRO A 63 -6.96 -1.16 16.88
N GLN A 64 -7.90 -2.07 17.18
CA GLN A 64 -7.71 -3.12 18.19
C GLN A 64 -7.31 -4.45 17.54
N GLY A 65 -6.43 -5.21 18.20
CA GLY A 65 -6.01 -6.54 17.76
C GLY A 65 -4.86 -6.56 16.73
N LEU A 66 -4.25 -5.41 16.46
CA LEU A 66 -3.07 -5.26 15.61
C LEU A 66 -1.88 -6.13 16.05
N SER A 67 -1.07 -6.57 15.08
CA SER A 67 0.28 -7.08 15.31
C SER A 67 1.19 -6.05 15.99
N ASP A 68 2.25 -6.51 16.67
CA ASP A 68 3.27 -5.64 17.26
C ASP A 68 3.90 -4.70 16.20
N TYR A 69 4.06 -5.17 14.96
CA TYR A 69 4.57 -4.37 13.84
C TYR A 69 3.59 -3.25 13.44
N ALA A 70 2.31 -3.58 13.23
CA ALA A 70 1.30 -2.58 12.90
C ALA A 70 1.10 -1.57 14.04
N LEU A 71 1.19 -2.01 15.30
CA LEU A 71 1.11 -1.14 16.47
C LEU A 71 2.31 -0.17 16.56
N ASP A 72 3.55 -0.62 16.32
CA ASP A 72 4.73 0.27 16.19
C ASP A 72 4.49 1.36 15.15
N ARG A 73 3.96 0.99 13.97
CA ARG A 73 3.69 1.96 12.90
C ARG A 73 2.64 2.98 13.28
N VAL A 74 1.54 2.56 13.90
CA VAL A 74 0.47 3.48 14.31
C VAL A 74 0.89 4.38 15.48
N LEU A 75 1.68 3.87 16.43
CA LEU A 75 2.22 4.69 17.51
C LEU A 75 3.18 5.78 16.99
N ARG A 76 4.06 5.45 16.03
CA ARG A 76 4.88 6.45 15.35
C ARG A 76 4.06 7.45 14.53
N ALA A 77 2.99 7.00 13.88
CA ALA A 77 2.06 7.89 13.18
C ALA A 77 1.37 8.87 14.15
N LYS A 78 1.02 8.44 15.37
CA LYS A 78 0.47 9.30 16.43
C LYS A 78 1.42 10.42 16.82
N GLU A 79 2.69 10.13 17.12
CA GLU A 79 3.66 11.15 17.52
C GLU A 79 3.83 12.24 16.45
N ILE A 80 3.88 11.85 15.17
CA ILE A 80 4.00 12.77 14.04
C ILE A 80 2.72 13.59 13.85
N MET A 81 1.54 12.96 13.88
CA MET A 81 0.26 13.66 13.73
C MET A 81 -0.01 14.64 14.89
N ASP A 82 0.43 14.32 16.10
CA ASP A 82 0.35 15.23 17.25
C ASP A 82 1.18 16.52 17.00
N GLU A 83 2.44 16.43 16.53
CA GLU A 83 3.26 17.61 16.19
C GLU A 83 2.67 18.42 15.01
N LEU A 84 2.24 17.74 13.95
CA LEU A 84 1.77 18.40 12.72
C LEU A 84 0.44 19.14 12.92
N ILE A 85 -0.47 18.61 13.74
CA ILE A 85 -1.74 19.26 14.05
C ILE A 85 -1.49 20.54 14.87
N ASP A 86 -0.61 20.50 15.87
CA ASP A 86 -0.25 21.69 16.65
C ASP A 86 0.48 22.74 15.78
N TYR A 87 1.37 22.31 14.88
CA TYR A 87 2.03 23.22 13.94
C TYR A 87 1.03 23.92 13.02
N ILE A 88 0.09 23.20 12.40
CA ILE A 88 -0.94 23.79 11.54
C ILE A 88 -1.90 24.69 12.34
N ARG A 89 -2.29 24.32 13.57
CA ARG A 89 -3.07 25.19 14.46
C ARG A 89 -2.35 26.49 14.82
N SER A 90 -1.02 26.48 14.86
CA SER A 90 -0.21 27.70 15.06
C SER A 90 -0.04 28.56 13.79
N SER A 91 -0.31 27.99 12.61
CA SER A 91 -0.03 28.60 11.30
C SER A 91 -1.11 28.32 10.23
N PRO A 92 -2.42 28.46 10.52
CA PRO A 92 -3.49 28.02 9.62
C PRO A 92 -3.53 28.86 8.33
N ILE A 93 -3.95 28.24 7.22
CA ILE A 93 -4.14 28.94 5.95
C ILE A 93 -5.59 29.44 5.90
N PRO A 94 -5.84 30.77 5.86
CA PRO A 94 -7.20 31.32 5.82
C PRO A 94 -7.80 31.24 4.41
N PHE A 95 -8.12 30.01 3.97
CA PHE A 95 -8.74 29.73 2.68
C PHE A 95 -9.99 28.86 2.89
N ASP A 96 -11.16 29.48 2.71
CA ASP A 96 -12.46 28.81 2.84
C ASP A 96 -12.96 28.37 1.46
N SER A 97 -12.74 27.08 1.16
CA SER A 97 -13.30 26.38 0.01
C SER A 97 -13.65 24.96 0.41
N SER A 98 -14.78 24.44 -0.06
CA SER A 98 -15.07 23.02 0.01
C SER A 98 -14.19 22.24 -0.97
N ALA A 99 -13.62 21.12 -0.51
CA ALA A 99 -13.33 20.01 -1.40
C ALA A 99 -14.64 19.41 -1.87
N HIS A 100 -14.63 18.80 -3.04
CA HIS A 100 -15.61 17.75 -3.29
C HIS A 100 -15.26 16.56 -2.36
N PRO A 101 -16.25 15.91 -1.70
CA PRO A 101 -15.97 14.66 -1.00
C PRO A 101 -15.42 13.64 -2.00
N PHE A 102 -14.55 12.73 -1.57
CA PHE A 102 -14.08 11.68 -2.46
C PHE A 102 -15.28 10.84 -2.91
N VAL A 103 -15.51 10.77 -4.22
CA VAL A 103 -16.50 9.87 -4.80
C VAL A 103 -15.74 8.73 -5.46
N PRO A 104 -15.65 7.54 -4.81
CA PRO A 104 -15.05 6.37 -5.44
C PRO A 104 -15.79 6.06 -6.74
N ALA A 105 -15.13 6.24 -7.86
CA ALA A 105 -15.71 5.89 -9.16
C ALA A 105 -15.70 4.36 -9.27
N ASN A 106 -16.86 3.73 -9.00
CA ASN A 106 -17.08 2.29 -9.05
C ASN A 106 -16.73 1.71 -10.44
N LYS A 107 -15.49 1.24 -10.61
CA LYS A 107 -14.97 0.75 -11.88
C LYS A 107 -15.47 -0.63 -12.21
N TYR A 108 -15.70 -1.49 -11.22
CA TYR A 108 -16.49 -2.72 -11.40
C TYR A 108 -17.81 -2.45 -12.15
N GLY A 109 -18.51 -1.36 -11.82
CA GLY A 109 -19.75 -0.93 -12.47
C GLY A 109 -19.61 -0.66 -13.98
N GLU A 110 -18.45 -0.18 -14.42
CA GLU A 110 -18.15 0.18 -15.82
C GLU A 110 -17.78 -1.03 -16.70
N LEU A 111 -17.38 -2.16 -16.09
CA LEU A 111 -16.95 -3.39 -16.77
C LEU A 111 -18.07 -4.18 -17.50
N GLY A 112 -17.74 -4.95 -18.52
CA GLY A 112 -18.59 -6.01 -19.09
C GLY A 112 -18.59 -7.30 -18.25
N ASP A 113 -19.47 -8.24 -18.60
CA ASP A 113 -19.69 -9.46 -17.80
C ASP A 113 -18.43 -10.37 -17.68
N GLU A 114 -17.64 -10.49 -18.76
CA GLU A 114 -16.35 -11.23 -18.76
C GLU A 114 -15.31 -10.56 -17.85
N GLU A 115 -15.26 -9.24 -17.87
CA GLU A 115 -14.30 -8.45 -17.09
C GLU A 115 -14.68 -8.43 -15.59
N LYS A 116 -15.98 -8.46 -15.27
CA LYS A 116 -16.47 -8.64 -13.89
C LYS A 116 -16.08 -10.00 -13.31
N ASP A 117 -16.22 -11.09 -14.08
CA ASP A 117 -15.80 -12.43 -13.65
C ASP A 117 -14.30 -12.47 -13.30
N TYR A 118 -13.45 -11.84 -14.11
CA TYR A 118 -12.02 -11.70 -13.81
C TYR A 118 -11.74 -10.79 -12.61
N TYR A 119 -12.48 -9.68 -12.45
CA TYR A 119 -12.36 -8.79 -11.29
C TYR A 119 -12.68 -9.54 -9.99
N ASP A 120 -13.81 -10.24 -9.95
CA ASP A 120 -14.30 -10.93 -8.76
C ASP A 120 -13.33 -12.06 -8.34
N GLN A 121 -12.79 -12.81 -9.30
CA GLN A 121 -11.75 -13.81 -9.05
C GLN A 121 -10.44 -13.20 -8.52
N MET A 122 -10.02 -12.05 -9.03
CA MET A 122 -8.80 -11.36 -8.56
C MET A 122 -9.01 -10.71 -7.18
N LEU A 123 -10.19 -10.14 -6.91
CA LEU A 123 -10.54 -9.60 -5.59
C LEU A 123 -10.58 -10.70 -4.52
N GLU A 124 -11.19 -11.85 -4.83
CA GLU A 124 -11.20 -13.02 -3.94
C GLU A 124 -9.78 -13.53 -3.70
N ALA A 125 -8.97 -13.67 -4.75
CA ALA A 125 -7.59 -14.14 -4.65
C ALA A 125 -6.69 -13.23 -3.81
N ALA A 126 -6.79 -11.91 -4.01
CA ALA A 126 -6.09 -10.90 -3.23
C ALA A 126 -6.59 -10.81 -1.77
N SER A 127 -7.88 -11.04 -1.52
CA SER A 127 -8.46 -11.00 -0.17
C SER A 127 -8.08 -12.22 0.68
N GLU A 128 -8.04 -13.41 0.07
CA GLU A 128 -7.65 -14.65 0.76
C GLU A 128 -6.12 -14.85 0.83
N TYR A 129 -5.37 -14.10 0.02
CA TYR A 129 -3.94 -14.31 -0.23
C TYR A 129 -3.65 -15.71 -0.81
N ARG A 130 -4.34 -16.06 -1.91
CA ARG A 130 -4.17 -17.32 -2.63
C ARG A 130 -3.70 -17.12 -4.07
N ASP A 131 -3.05 -18.14 -4.63
CA ASP A 131 -2.71 -18.18 -6.05
C ASP A 131 -3.97 -18.24 -6.94
N LEU A 132 -3.90 -17.55 -8.07
CA LEU A 132 -4.90 -17.52 -9.14
C LEU A 132 -4.21 -17.70 -10.49
N GLU A 133 -4.80 -18.53 -11.36
CA GLU A 133 -4.39 -18.70 -12.76
C GLU A 133 -5.60 -18.45 -13.67
N LEU A 134 -5.49 -17.48 -14.57
CA LEU A 134 -6.54 -17.07 -15.51
C LEU A 134 -6.12 -17.36 -16.96
N GLU A 135 -7.09 -17.84 -17.75
CA GLU A 135 -7.02 -17.89 -19.20
C GLU A 135 -8.03 -16.88 -19.77
N GLY A 136 -7.58 -15.98 -20.63
CA GLY A 136 -8.38 -14.85 -21.10
C GLY A 136 -7.64 -13.92 -22.05
N SER A 137 -8.33 -12.88 -22.53
CA SER A 137 -7.68 -11.83 -23.32
C SER A 137 -6.88 -10.87 -22.43
N GLU A 138 -5.72 -10.41 -22.91
CA GLU A 138 -4.91 -9.36 -22.25
C GLU A 138 -5.76 -8.11 -21.97
N TYR A 139 -6.66 -7.74 -22.88
CA TYR A 139 -7.59 -6.62 -22.71
C TYR A 139 -8.53 -6.82 -21.52
N ALA A 140 -9.27 -7.94 -21.48
CA ALA A 140 -10.27 -8.16 -20.42
C ALA A 140 -9.63 -8.29 -19.04
N ILE A 141 -8.51 -9.01 -18.92
CA ILE A 141 -7.79 -9.18 -17.66
C ILE A 141 -7.14 -7.85 -17.22
N SER A 142 -6.57 -7.06 -18.13
CA SER A 142 -6.01 -5.74 -17.80
C SER A 142 -7.09 -4.72 -17.45
N SER A 143 -8.26 -4.78 -18.10
CA SER A 143 -9.44 -3.95 -17.81
C SER A 143 -9.95 -4.23 -16.40
N ALA A 144 -10.18 -5.52 -16.09
CA ALA A 144 -10.57 -5.99 -14.77
C ALA A 144 -9.56 -5.64 -13.66
N LEU A 145 -8.26 -5.83 -13.91
CA LEU A 145 -7.20 -5.49 -12.95
C LEU A 145 -7.09 -3.97 -12.75
N THR A 146 -7.25 -3.18 -13.80
CA THR A 146 -7.24 -1.70 -13.69
C THR A 146 -8.42 -1.20 -12.87
N ALA A 147 -9.60 -1.80 -13.03
CA ALA A 147 -10.75 -1.52 -12.18
C ALA A 147 -10.50 -1.92 -10.72
N LEU A 148 -10.02 -3.14 -10.48
CA LEU A 148 -9.72 -3.66 -9.14
C LEU A 148 -8.74 -2.77 -8.37
N LEU A 149 -7.64 -2.36 -9.02
CA LEU A 149 -6.62 -1.51 -8.40
C LEU A 149 -7.05 -0.03 -8.30
N TYR A 150 -8.17 0.36 -8.88
CA TYR A 150 -8.79 1.68 -8.72
C TYR A 150 -9.82 1.68 -7.57
N ASP A 151 -10.67 0.66 -7.53
CA ASP A 151 -11.70 0.45 -6.50
C ASP A 151 -11.06 0.03 -5.15
N HIS A 152 -9.94 -0.71 -5.18
CA HIS A 152 -9.21 -1.22 -4.03
C HIS A 152 -7.69 -0.93 -4.15
N PRO A 153 -7.25 0.33 -3.99
CA PRO A 153 -5.87 0.75 -4.27
C PRO A 153 -4.82 0.18 -3.30
N ASP A 154 -5.24 -0.34 -2.14
CA ASP A 154 -4.37 -1.02 -1.19
C ASP A 154 -3.89 -2.40 -1.70
N ILE A 155 -4.67 -3.05 -2.57
CA ILE A 155 -4.30 -4.31 -3.24
C ILE A 155 -3.01 -4.12 -4.09
N GLU A 156 -2.78 -2.93 -4.64
CA GLU A 156 -1.56 -2.59 -5.40
C GLU A 156 -0.27 -2.66 -4.55
N THR A 157 -0.39 -2.73 -3.22
CA THR A 157 0.77 -2.86 -2.31
C THR A 157 1.29 -4.29 -2.16
N TYR A 158 0.50 -5.32 -2.53
CA TYR A 158 0.89 -6.72 -2.31
C TYR A 158 0.46 -7.72 -3.40
N PHE A 159 -0.36 -7.32 -4.37
CA PHE A 159 -0.89 -8.20 -5.42
C PHE A 159 -0.71 -7.59 -6.81
N ARG A 160 -0.39 -8.43 -7.80
CA ARG A 160 -0.33 -8.11 -9.23
C ARG A 160 -0.61 -9.35 -10.08
N MET A 161 -0.95 -9.17 -11.35
CA MET A 161 -0.98 -10.26 -12.33
C MET A 161 0.20 -10.16 -13.29
N GLU A 162 0.79 -11.30 -13.63
CA GLU A 162 1.84 -11.42 -14.65
C GLU A 162 1.44 -12.44 -15.72
N GLN A 163 1.74 -12.16 -16.99
CA GLN A 163 1.55 -13.15 -18.06
C GLN A 163 2.75 -14.10 -18.12
N ALA A 164 2.50 -15.39 -17.93
CA ALA A 164 3.51 -16.43 -17.98
C ALA A 164 3.81 -16.91 -19.42
N PRO A 165 4.94 -17.59 -19.68
CA PRO A 165 5.33 -18.04 -21.01
C PRO A 165 4.42 -19.09 -21.66
N ASP A 166 3.47 -19.67 -20.90
CA ASP A 166 2.40 -20.53 -21.41
C ASP A 166 1.19 -19.73 -21.95
N GLY A 167 1.22 -18.40 -21.85
CA GLY A 167 0.18 -17.47 -22.28
C GLY A 167 -0.86 -17.13 -21.20
N LYS A 168 -0.84 -17.85 -20.07
CA LYS A 168 -1.77 -17.65 -18.95
C LYS A 168 -1.37 -16.46 -18.09
N TRP A 169 -2.34 -15.88 -17.40
CA TRP A 169 -2.09 -14.86 -16.38
C TRP A 169 -2.06 -15.51 -15.01
N LYS A 170 -1.07 -15.16 -14.17
CA LYS A 170 -0.93 -15.72 -12.82
C LYS A 170 -0.79 -14.57 -11.82
N SER A 171 -1.42 -14.71 -10.66
CA SER A 171 -1.20 -13.78 -9.56
C SER A 171 0.22 -13.90 -9.03
N VAL A 172 0.79 -12.78 -8.63
CA VAL A 172 1.95 -12.74 -7.75
C VAL A 172 1.56 -11.97 -6.50
N ILE A 173 1.49 -12.69 -5.38
CA ILE A 173 1.42 -12.11 -4.05
C ILE A 173 2.86 -11.85 -3.59
N PHE A 174 3.17 -10.61 -3.24
CA PHE A 174 4.51 -10.17 -2.90
C PHE A 174 4.52 -9.35 -1.61
N LEU A 175 5.67 -9.37 -0.92
CA LEU A 175 5.87 -8.59 0.29
C LEU A 175 5.87 -7.08 -0.04
N PRO A 176 5.04 -6.22 0.61
CA PRO A 176 4.97 -4.78 0.31
C PRO A 176 6.32 -4.05 0.39
N SER A 177 7.17 -4.43 1.35
CA SER A 177 8.55 -3.95 1.47
C SER A 177 9.49 -4.48 0.38
N SER A 178 8.98 -5.14 -0.66
CA SER A 178 9.73 -5.73 -1.77
C SER A 178 8.89 -5.82 -3.06
N ARG A 179 8.26 -4.72 -3.49
CA ARG A 179 7.24 -4.71 -4.56
C ARG A 179 7.62 -5.37 -5.90
N TYR A 180 8.89 -5.33 -6.31
CA TYR A 180 9.39 -6.05 -7.51
C TYR A 180 10.08 -7.38 -7.19
N GLY A 181 9.82 -7.96 -6.02
CA GLY A 181 10.15 -9.34 -5.69
C GLY A 181 9.28 -10.34 -6.46
N GLY A 182 9.66 -11.62 -6.43
CA GLY A 182 8.80 -12.71 -6.88
C GLY A 182 7.65 -12.99 -5.89
N PRO A 183 6.95 -14.13 -6.06
CA PRO A 183 6.01 -14.61 -5.06
C PRO A 183 6.66 -14.75 -3.68
N GLU A 184 5.96 -14.33 -2.64
CA GLU A 184 6.37 -14.52 -1.24
C GLU A 184 5.76 -15.81 -0.69
N GLU A 185 6.58 -16.65 -0.04
CA GLU A 185 6.13 -17.91 0.58
C GLU A 185 5.55 -17.66 1.98
N ASP A 186 6.05 -16.62 2.68
CA ASP A 186 5.57 -16.24 4.00
C ASP A 186 4.41 -15.23 3.93
N ILE A 187 3.22 -15.75 3.64
CA ILE A 187 1.98 -14.97 3.53
C ILE A 187 1.63 -14.23 4.83
N ASP A 188 2.06 -14.72 5.99
CA ASP A 188 1.77 -14.05 7.26
C ASP A 188 2.62 -12.77 7.44
N LYS A 189 3.85 -12.71 6.91
CA LYS A 189 4.56 -11.42 6.73
C LYS A 189 3.85 -10.47 5.77
N VAL A 190 3.24 -10.98 4.69
CA VAL A 190 2.47 -10.14 3.76
C VAL A 190 1.27 -9.53 4.48
N ARG A 191 0.55 -10.34 5.28
CA ARG A 191 -0.58 -9.89 6.11
C ARG A 191 -0.15 -8.84 7.15
N GLU A 192 0.94 -9.08 7.88
CA GLU A 192 1.49 -8.13 8.87
C GLU A 192 1.80 -6.76 8.25
N GLN A 193 2.42 -6.73 7.06
CA GLN A 193 2.72 -5.47 6.38
C GLN A 193 1.47 -4.77 5.82
N VAL A 194 0.52 -5.52 5.26
CA VAL A 194 -0.75 -4.96 4.75
C VAL A 194 -1.63 -4.44 5.90
N GLU A 195 -1.65 -5.12 7.04
CA GLU A 195 -2.27 -4.63 8.28
C GLU A 195 -1.66 -3.31 8.72
N ALA A 196 -0.34 -3.22 8.82
CA ALA A 196 0.36 -1.98 9.21
C ALA A 196 0.07 -0.81 8.25
N PHE A 197 0.01 -1.09 6.95
CA PHE A 197 -0.33 -0.09 5.93
C PHE A 197 -1.76 0.44 6.08
N ARG A 198 -2.75 -0.48 6.19
CA ARG A 198 -4.16 -0.12 6.42
C ARG A 198 -4.35 0.63 7.73
N ALA A 199 -3.82 0.13 8.84
CA ALA A 199 -3.97 0.70 10.17
C ALA A 199 -3.36 2.11 10.27
N VAL A 200 -2.23 2.38 9.61
CA VAL A 200 -1.67 3.75 9.54
C VAL A 200 -2.52 4.67 8.67
N GLY A 201 -3.04 4.21 7.53
CA GLY A 201 -3.94 5.00 6.68
C GLY A 201 -5.23 5.39 7.41
N GLU A 202 -5.89 4.42 8.03
CA GLU A 202 -7.07 4.61 8.88
C GLU A 202 -6.79 5.57 10.04
N TYR A 203 -5.66 5.39 10.74
CA TYR A 203 -5.29 6.23 11.88
C TYR A 203 -4.99 7.67 11.47
N VAL A 204 -4.19 7.89 10.43
CA VAL A 204 -3.85 9.23 9.92
C VAL A 204 -5.12 9.95 9.47
N ALA A 205 -6.03 9.27 8.77
CA ALA A 205 -7.32 9.83 8.38
C ALA A 205 -8.20 10.20 9.59
N PHE A 206 -8.36 9.29 10.56
CA PHE A 206 -9.08 9.56 11.81
C PHE A 206 -8.52 10.77 12.58
N ARG A 207 -7.22 11.05 12.43
CA ARG A 207 -6.54 12.18 13.06
C ARG A 207 -6.64 13.51 12.31
N VAL A 208 -7.13 13.54 11.06
CA VAL A 208 -7.37 14.81 10.33
C VAL A 208 -8.49 15.60 11.03
N PRO A 209 -8.22 16.80 11.58
CA PRO A 209 -9.24 17.51 12.36
C PRO A 209 -10.38 18.05 11.50
N ASP A 210 -11.62 17.89 11.97
CA ASP A 210 -12.81 18.40 11.28
C ASP A 210 -12.77 19.92 11.05
N ASP A 211 -12.22 20.66 12.02
CA ASP A 211 -12.16 22.13 12.07
C ASP A 211 -11.02 22.76 11.25
N PHE A 212 -10.20 21.94 10.57
CA PHE A 212 -9.18 22.45 9.64
C PHE A 212 -9.83 22.94 8.34
N SER A 213 -9.25 24.01 7.76
CA SER A 213 -9.56 24.39 6.37
C SER A 213 -9.23 23.21 5.44
N VAL A 214 -9.91 23.12 4.30
CA VAL A 214 -9.67 22.01 3.36
C VAL A 214 -8.22 21.97 2.89
N ILE A 215 -7.62 23.13 2.57
CA ILE A 215 -6.19 23.21 2.25
C ILE A 215 -5.32 22.74 3.43
N ASP A 216 -5.69 23.06 4.68
CA ASP A 216 -4.97 22.57 5.86
C ASP A 216 -5.11 21.06 6.08
N LYS A 217 -6.24 20.44 5.69
CA LYS A 217 -6.40 18.97 5.71
C LYS A 217 -5.45 18.30 4.72
N TYR A 218 -5.42 18.75 3.46
CA TYR A 218 -4.43 18.25 2.50
C TYR A 218 -2.99 18.56 2.94
N ARG A 219 -2.72 19.76 3.47
CA ARG A 219 -1.37 20.18 3.93
C ARG A 219 -0.87 19.31 5.08
N LEU A 220 -1.74 18.90 6.00
CA LEU A 220 -1.45 17.92 7.05
C LEU A 220 -0.97 16.58 6.46
N LEU A 221 -1.67 16.05 5.46
CA LEU A 221 -1.29 14.80 4.79
C LEU A 221 0.01 14.93 3.99
N GLY A 222 0.22 16.07 3.33
CA GLY A 222 1.47 16.35 2.61
C GLY A 222 2.67 16.46 3.55
N TYR A 223 2.54 17.21 4.65
CA TYR A 223 3.56 17.26 5.70
C TYR A 223 3.81 15.90 6.34
N TYR A 224 2.77 15.09 6.57
CA TYR A 224 2.93 13.74 7.11
C TYR A 224 3.85 12.91 6.20
N ILE A 225 3.59 12.88 4.88
CA ILE A 225 4.44 12.19 3.90
C ILE A 225 5.88 12.72 3.90
N SER A 226 6.10 14.04 3.97
CA SER A 226 7.44 14.65 4.11
C SER A 226 8.16 14.30 5.42
N VAL A 227 7.44 13.96 6.50
CA VAL A 227 8.05 13.57 7.79
C VAL A 227 8.32 12.06 7.86
N VAL A 228 7.47 11.22 7.24
CA VAL A 228 7.71 9.77 7.21
C VAL A 228 8.66 9.32 6.11
N SER A 229 8.66 9.97 4.93
CA SER A 229 9.40 9.57 3.73
C SER A 229 10.57 10.49 3.41
N GLN A 230 11.66 9.91 2.89
CA GLN A 230 12.80 10.62 2.31
C GLN A 230 13.00 10.23 0.83
N TYR A 231 13.56 11.13 0.02
CA TYR A 231 13.76 10.87 -1.40
C TYR A 231 14.80 9.76 -1.67
N ALA A 232 14.34 8.68 -2.28
CA ALA A 232 15.04 7.40 -2.35
C ALA A 232 16.03 7.30 -3.51
N TYR A 233 17.01 8.21 -3.56
CA TYR A 233 18.08 8.22 -4.55
C TYR A 233 19.45 7.88 -3.93
N VAL A 234 19.49 6.81 -3.15
CA VAL A 234 20.68 6.40 -2.38
C VAL A 234 21.71 5.78 -3.31
N HIS A 235 22.81 6.51 -3.56
CA HIS A 235 23.95 6.07 -4.40
C HIS A 235 23.57 5.60 -5.83
N GLY A 236 22.45 6.10 -6.38
CA GLY A 236 21.96 5.71 -7.70
C GLY A 236 21.19 4.37 -7.73
N ILE A 237 20.79 3.85 -6.57
CA ILE A 237 19.90 2.69 -6.45
C ILE A 237 18.57 3.17 -5.84
N VAL A 238 17.48 2.92 -6.56
CA VAL A 238 16.11 3.11 -6.07
C VAL A 238 15.67 1.79 -5.41
N PRO A 239 15.25 1.78 -4.13
CA PRO A 239 14.69 0.59 -3.48
C PRO A 239 13.44 0.10 -4.23
N ASN A 240 13.23 -1.22 -4.30
CA ASN A 240 12.15 -1.80 -5.09
C ASN A 240 10.73 -1.46 -4.60
N TYR A 241 10.58 -0.97 -3.37
CA TYR A 241 9.32 -0.46 -2.80
C TYR A 241 9.14 1.06 -2.93
N ALA A 242 10.14 1.80 -3.41
CA ALA A 242 10.09 3.28 -3.47
C ALA A 242 9.15 3.84 -4.56
N THR A 243 8.46 2.96 -5.29
CA THR A 243 7.49 3.30 -6.35
C THR A 243 6.03 3.05 -5.95
N CYS A 244 5.74 2.80 -4.66
CA CYS A 244 4.37 2.59 -4.16
C CYS A 244 4.08 3.30 -2.84
N ALA A 245 2.79 3.40 -2.49
CA ALA A 245 2.32 4.04 -1.27
C ALA A 245 2.95 3.44 0.00
N TYR A 246 3.19 2.13 0.05
CA TYR A 246 3.89 1.47 1.17
C TYR A 246 5.31 2.02 1.40
N GLY A 247 6.01 2.37 0.31
CA GLY A 247 7.33 3.00 0.37
C GLY A 247 7.31 4.34 1.09
N ALA A 248 6.29 5.16 0.85
CA ALA A 248 6.14 6.47 1.46
C ALA A 248 5.59 6.38 2.89
N VAL A 249 4.53 5.60 3.09
CA VAL A 249 3.74 5.59 4.35
C VAL A 249 4.40 4.75 5.45
N ILE A 250 5.12 3.66 5.12
CA ILE A 250 5.61 2.67 6.11
C ILE A 250 7.14 2.47 6.10
N ASN A 251 7.77 2.40 4.92
CA ASN A 251 9.22 2.18 4.82
C ASN A 251 10.05 3.47 4.92
N GLY A 252 9.45 4.62 4.62
CA GLY A 252 10.07 5.94 4.73
C GLY A 252 11.08 6.28 3.63
N TYR A 253 11.01 5.62 2.46
CA TYR A 253 11.83 5.96 1.29
C TYR A 253 11.02 5.80 0.01
N SER A 254 10.87 6.89 -0.76
CA SER A 254 10.14 6.90 -2.05
C SER A 254 10.82 7.75 -3.13
N ILE A 255 10.52 7.47 -4.40
CA ILE A 255 10.65 8.45 -5.50
C ILE A 255 9.27 9.05 -5.83
N CYS A 256 9.17 9.94 -6.81
CA CYS A 256 7.92 10.67 -7.13
C CYS A 256 6.66 9.79 -7.24
N GLN A 257 6.75 8.61 -7.86
CA GLN A 257 5.65 7.65 -7.93
C GLN A 257 5.17 7.19 -6.54
N GLY A 258 6.10 6.91 -5.61
CA GLY A 258 5.79 6.51 -4.24
C GLY A 258 5.22 7.66 -3.39
N TYR A 259 5.76 8.87 -3.54
CA TYR A 259 5.21 10.08 -2.89
C TYR A 259 3.76 10.33 -3.33
N ALA A 260 3.51 10.31 -4.65
CA ALA A 260 2.18 10.54 -5.20
C ALA A 260 1.18 9.45 -4.77
N LEU A 261 1.55 8.16 -4.92
CA LEU A 261 0.71 7.05 -4.43
C LEU A 261 0.45 7.12 -2.92
N GLY A 262 1.42 7.56 -2.11
CA GLY A 262 1.26 7.74 -0.67
C GLY A 262 0.30 8.89 -0.31
N PHE A 263 0.40 10.02 -1.00
CA PHE A 263 -0.50 11.16 -0.80
C PHE A 263 -1.91 10.87 -1.30
N GLU A 264 -2.04 10.28 -2.51
CA GLU A 264 -3.30 9.78 -3.08
C GLU A 264 -4.01 8.80 -2.14
N TYR A 265 -3.26 7.85 -1.55
CA TYR A 265 -3.78 6.89 -0.57
C TYR A 265 -4.32 7.58 0.70
N LEU A 266 -3.53 8.44 1.34
CA LEU A 266 -3.96 9.11 2.58
C LEU A 266 -5.15 10.06 2.35
N CYS A 267 -5.23 10.71 1.18
CA CYS A 267 -6.39 11.53 0.83
C CYS A 267 -7.66 10.68 0.71
N ARG A 268 -7.58 9.51 0.07
CA ARG A 268 -8.71 8.55 -0.01
C ARG A 268 -9.15 8.05 1.36
N CYS A 269 -8.20 7.73 2.25
CA CYS A 269 -8.53 7.36 3.64
C CYS A 269 -9.27 8.49 4.39
N ALA A 270 -8.96 9.75 4.07
CA ALA A 270 -9.55 10.95 4.69
C ALA A 270 -10.79 11.52 3.97
N ASP A 271 -11.39 10.79 3.02
CA ASP A 271 -12.54 11.22 2.19
C ASP A 271 -12.31 12.50 1.35
N LEU A 272 -11.04 12.75 0.97
CA LEU A 272 -10.62 13.92 0.19
C LEU A 272 -10.37 13.54 -1.28
N ASP A 273 -10.96 14.29 -2.23
CA ASP A 273 -10.70 14.07 -3.67
C ASP A 273 -9.20 14.25 -3.99
N CYS A 274 -8.60 13.22 -4.56
CA CYS A 274 -7.22 13.21 -5.02
C CYS A 274 -7.05 12.16 -6.13
N SER A 275 -6.33 12.54 -7.19
CA SER A 275 -6.05 11.69 -8.34
C SER A 275 -4.61 11.88 -8.82
N ARG A 276 -3.82 10.81 -8.76
CA ARG A 276 -2.44 10.77 -9.23
C ARG A 276 -2.34 10.87 -10.75
N VAL A 277 -1.46 11.73 -11.22
CA VAL A 277 -1.14 11.98 -12.63
C VAL A 277 0.30 11.57 -12.93
N ARG A 278 0.58 11.28 -14.21
CA ARG A 278 1.91 11.06 -14.78
C ARG A 278 2.06 11.95 -16.01
N ASN A 279 3.26 12.47 -16.28
CA ASN A 279 3.52 13.17 -17.55
C ASN A 279 3.45 12.22 -18.77
N ARG A 280 3.29 12.81 -19.96
CA ARG A 280 3.07 12.10 -21.25
C ARG A 280 4.36 11.93 -22.08
N HIS A 281 5.50 12.44 -21.60
CA HIS A 281 6.76 12.35 -22.33
C HIS A 281 7.43 10.97 -22.19
N ASN A 282 8.35 10.71 -23.11
CA ASN A 282 9.05 9.43 -23.25
C ASN A 282 9.77 9.02 -21.96
N ASP A 283 9.98 7.71 -21.81
CA ASP A 283 10.41 6.99 -20.61
C ASP A 283 11.56 7.64 -19.81
N ASP A 284 12.49 8.33 -20.48
CA ASP A 284 13.66 8.99 -19.88
C ASP A 284 13.32 10.08 -18.83
N ASN A 285 12.15 10.72 -18.92
CA ASN A 285 11.72 11.83 -18.05
C ASN A 285 10.37 11.55 -17.36
N MET A 286 10.04 10.29 -17.03
CA MET A 286 8.76 9.95 -16.41
C MET A 286 8.64 10.51 -14.97
N HIS A 287 7.66 11.39 -14.74
CA HIS A 287 7.38 12.01 -13.44
C HIS A 287 5.91 11.87 -13.03
N PHE A 288 5.65 11.86 -11.72
CA PHE A 288 4.34 11.69 -11.08
C PHE A 288 4.10 12.75 -10.01
N TRP A 289 2.85 13.22 -9.95
CA TRP A 289 2.33 14.18 -8.98
C TRP A 289 0.81 13.99 -8.88
N ASP A 290 0.13 14.74 -8.02
CA ASP A 290 -1.30 14.60 -7.77
C ASP A 290 -2.12 15.79 -8.25
N ILE A 291 -3.41 15.53 -8.49
CA ILE A 291 -4.45 16.53 -8.72
C ILE A 291 -5.51 16.44 -7.62
N VAL A 292 -5.96 17.60 -7.15
CA VAL A 292 -7.06 17.80 -6.20
C VAL A 292 -8.13 18.70 -6.82
N THR A 293 -9.41 18.38 -6.62
CA THR A 293 -10.53 19.21 -7.11
C THR A 293 -11.32 19.84 -5.96
N LEU A 294 -11.35 21.17 -5.93
CA LEU A 294 -12.13 21.99 -5.00
C LEU A 294 -13.21 22.76 -5.75
N ASP A 295 -14.25 23.24 -5.07
CA ASP A 295 -15.32 24.07 -5.68
C ASP A 295 -14.77 25.32 -6.43
N CYS A 296 -13.60 25.81 -6.01
CA CYS A 296 -12.93 26.97 -6.60
C CYS A 296 -11.98 26.65 -7.76
N GLY A 297 -11.70 25.37 -8.04
CA GLY A 297 -10.84 24.95 -9.14
C GLY A 297 -10.13 23.62 -8.91
N THR A 298 -9.43 23.17 -9.95
CA THR A 298 -8.52 22.02 -9.88
C THR A 298 -7.11 22.52 -9.54
N TYR A 299 -6.36 21.77 -8.74
CA TYR A 299 -5.02 22.11 -8.26
C TYR A 299 -4.07 20.92 -8.41
N TYR A 300 -2.81 21.19 -8.74
CA TYR A 300 -1.70 20.24 -8.65
C TYR A 300 -1.09 20.24 -7.24
N VAL A 301 -0.62 19.08 -6.81
CA VAL A 301 0.18 18.86 -5.60
C VAL A 301 1.36 17.96 -5.94
N ASP A 302 2.58 18.36 -5.60
CA ASP A 302 3.77 17.52 -5.79
C ASP A 302 4.60 17.47 -4.50
N VAL A 303 4.24 16.54 -3.62
CA VAL A 303 4.92 16.35 -2.33
C VAL A 303 6.41 16.04 -2.51
N THR A 304 6.80 15.37 -3.60
CA THR A 304 8.22 15.10 -3.93
C THR A 304 9.04 16.39 -4.05
N TRP A 305 8.49 17.39 -4.74
CA TRP A 305 9.15 18.68 -4.96
C TRP A 305 8.96 19.63 -3.79
N CYS A 306 7.86 19.52 -3.04
CA CYS A 306 7.72 20.18 -1.74
C CYS A 306 8.88 19.75 -0.81
N ASP A 307 9.03 18.44 -0.60
CA ASP A 307 10.01 17.80 0.25
C ASP A 307 11.46 18.08 -0.20
N GLY A 308 11.79 17.70 -1.44
CA GLY A 308 13.14 17.80 -1.99
C GLY A 308 13.66 19.22 -2.24
N SER A 309 12.84 20.26 -2.00
CA SER A 309 13.25 21.67 -2.14
C SER A 309 13.72 22.33 -0.84
N VAL A 310 13.54 21.67 0.31
CA VAL A 310 13.79 22.22 1.65
C VAL A 310 14.55 21.24 2.55
N SER A 311 14.97 21.70 3.73
CA SER A 311 15.51 20.82 4.80
C SER A 311 14.54 20.63 5.97
N ASP A 312 13.37 21.26 5.93
CA ASP A 312 12.32 21.24 6.96
C ASP A 312 10.99 21.57 6.28
N TYR A 313 9.95 20.76 6.50
CA TYR A 313 8.61 20.95 5.91
C TYR A 313 7.94 22.28 6.31
N ARG A 314 8.45 22.93 7.37
CA ARG A 314 7.99 24.22 7.90
C ARG A 314 8.61 25.42 7.19
N ASP A 315 9.55 25.19 6.27
CA ASP A 315 10.09 26.23 5.39
C ASP A 315 9.02 26.68 4.37
N PHE A 316 8.91 27.99 4.18
CA PHE A 316 7.99 28.62 3.23
C PHE A 316 8.11 28.03 1.81
N TYR A 317 9.31 27.64 1.38
CA TYR A 317 9.54 27.06 0.05
C TYR A 317 8.87 25.70 -0.15
N TRP A 318 8.52 24.95 0.90
CA TRP A 318 7.77 23.68 0.78
C TRP A 318 6.44 23.90 0.05
N THR A 319 5.72 24.98 0.37
CA THR A 319 4.42 25.30 -0.24
C THR A 319 4.48 25.69 -1.72
N ARG A 320 5.68 25.86 -2.30
CA ARG A 320 5.87 26.24 -3.71
C ARG A 320 5.25 25.25 -4.70
N TRP A 321 5.16 23.98 -4.33
CA TRP A 321 4.65 22.90 -5.18
C TRP A 321 3.37 22.27 -4.61
N PHE A 322 2.68 22.99 -3.72
CA PHE A 322 1.51 22.52 -3.00
C PHE A 322 0.29 23.39 -3.31
N MET A 323 -0.79 22.79 -3.81
CA MET A 323 -2.01 23.51 -4.24
C MET A 323 -1.74 24.63 -5.26
N PHE A 324 -0.83 24.38 -6.20
CA PHE A 324 -0.63 25.27 -7.36
C PHE A 324 -1.71 24.94 -8.41
N PRO A 325 -2.47 25.88 -8.99
CA PRO A 325 -3.63 25.55 -9.82
C PRO A 325 -3.31 24.61 -11.00
N ALA A 326 -4.32 23.85 -11.44
CA ALA A 326 -4.27 23.13 -12.71
C ALA A 326 -4.21 24.09 -13.91
N ASP A 327 -4.53 25.37 -13.69
CA ASP A 327 -4.06 26.46 -14.53
C ASP A 327 -2.88 27.22 -13.89
N SER A 328 -1.76 26.57 -13.53
CA SER A 328 -0.47 27.23 -13.25
C SER A 328 0.77 26.70 -14.00
N GLU A 329 1.40 27.57 -14.82
CA GLU A 329 2.36 27.20 -15.88
C GLU A 329 3.80 27.08 -15.37
N HIS A 330 4.10 25.99 -14.67
CA HIS A 330 5.41 25.81 -14.07
C HIS A 330 6.34 24.98 -14.97
N ILE A 331 7.52 25.53 -15.29
CA ILE A 331 8.64 24.72 -15.78
C ILE A 331 9.31 24.13 -14.53
N ALA A 332 9.11 22.83 -14.30
CA ALA A 332 9.86 22.12 -13.27
C ALA A 332 11.35 22.12 -13.63
N ASN A 333 12.25 22.02 -12.64
CA ASN A 333 13.71 22.14 -12.87
C ASN A 333 14.30 21.00 -13.74
N ASP A 334 13.52 19.98 -14.10
CA ASP A 334 13.86 18.94 -15.08
C ASP A 334 13.59 19.36 -16.55
N GLY A 335 12.95 20.52 -16.75
CA GLY A 335 12.54 21.04 -18.04
C GLY A 335 11.14 20.61 -18.49
N SER A 336 10.39 19.87 -17.67
CA SER A 336 8.99 19.53 -17.96
C SER A 336 8.07 20.73 -17.71
N VAL A 337 7.14 20.95 -18.64
CA VAL A 337 6.10 21.99 -18.52
C VAL A 337 4.87 21.38 -17.88
N THR A 338 4.60 21.72 -16.63
CA THR A 338 3.27 21.59 -16.02
C THR A 338 2.39 22.71 -16.58
N THR A 339 1.18 22.38 -17.04
CA THR A 339 0.42 23.22 -18.00
C THR A 339 -0.59 24.16 -17.32
N GLY A 340 -0.56 25.50 -17.58
CA GLY A 340 -1.46 26.49 -16.93
C GLY A 340 -1.13 28.01 -17.05
N ARG A 341 -1.27 28.81 -15.96
CA ARG A 341 -0.73 30.19 -15.65
C ARG A 341 -1.02 30.65 -14.18
N GLU A 342 -0.03 30.58 -13.29
CA GLU A 342 0.00 30.89 -11.81
C GLU A 342 -1.21 31.59 -11.11
N LEU A 343 -1.68 31.06 -9.95
CA LEU A 343 -2.39 31.87 -8.92
C LEU A 343 -1.38 32.46 -7.94
N GLY A 344 -1.14 33.77 -8.05
CA GLY A 344 -0.40 34.53 -7.05
C GLY A 344 -1.20 34.75 -5.77
N LEU A 345 -1.14 33.79 -4.84
CA LEU A 345 -1.34 34.09 -3.42
C LEU A 345 -0.23 35.08 -2.98
N PHE A 346 -0.55 35.97 -2.03
CA PHE A 346 0.29 37.09 -1.57
C PHE A 346 0.49 38.25 -2.56
N ALA A 347 -0.61 38.97 -2.82
CA ALA A 347 -0.58 40.32 -3.37
C ALA A 347 -0.86 41.42 -2.31
N ARG A 348 -0.26 41.30 -1.10
CA ARG A 348 -0.01 42.39 -0.13
C ARG A 348 0.83 41.95 1.06
#